data_AF-A0A382VQJ2-F1
#
_entry.id   AF-A0A382VQJ2-F1
#
_cell.length_a   1.000
_cell.length_b   1.000
_cell.length_c   1.000
_cell.angle_alpha   90.00
_cell.angle_beta   90.00
_cell.angle_gamma   90.00
#
_symmetry.space_group_name_H-M   'P 1'
#
loop_
_entity.id
_entity.type
_entity.pdbx_description
1 polymer ?
#
loop_
_entity_poly.entity_id
_entity_poly.type
_entity_poly.pdbx_seq_one_letter_code
_entity_poly.pdbx_strand_id
1 'polypeptide(L)'
;MRKNQNINLDVLNTVLNATTLSNLARIHAKDTAPRTSTPLTKDQAGRAKRMHAKWQAHTTGNAYVLYVQNRTSDHSFRVQSHGKNAWQAVRRYYKGLDNKGNWVWQCTKVVAVYSCANDQVAQAGKLLHGQAQDRAPW
;
A
#
# COMPACT_ATOMS: atom_id res chain seq x y z
N MET A 1 30.29 -21.05 43.25
CA MET A 1 29.05 -20.59 43.92
C MET A 1 27.97 -20.38 42.87
N ARG A 2 26.93 -21.23 42.83
CA ARG A 2 25.74 -20.98 42.02
C ARG A 2 24.81 -20.08 42.85
N LYS A 3 24.45 -18.90 42.33
CA LYS A 3 23.46 -18.01 42.97
C LYS A 3 22.10 -18.70 42.89
N ASN A 4 21.52 -19.06 44.03
CA ASN A 4 20.11 -19.43 44.12
C ASN A 4 19.29 -18.19 43.77
N GLN A 5 18.72 -18.14 42.57
CA GLN A 5 17.69 -17.17 42.25
C GLN A 5 16.40 -17.66 42.88
N ASN A 6 15.98 -17.03 43.97
CA ASN A 6 14.64 -17.24 44.54
C ASN A 6 13.62 -16.82 43.47
N ILE A 7 12.93 -17.79 42.90
CA ILE A 7 11.84 -17.53 41.96
C ILE A 7 10.68 -16.93 42.76
N ASN A 8 10.18 -15.79 42.30
CA ASN A 8 9.05 -15.12 42.93
C ASN A 8 7.80 -16.01 42.83
N LEU A 9 7.29 -16.44 43.98
CA LEU A 9 6.15 -17.35 44.11
C LEU A 9 4.87 -16.79 43.46
N ASP A 10 4.70 -15.46 43.45
CA ASP A 10 3.56 -14.80 42.82
C ASP A 10 3.60 -14.93 41.29
N VAL A 11 4.81 -14.85 40.71
CA VAL A 11 5.01 -15.07 39.28
C VAL A 11 4.71 -16.52 38.93
N LEU A 12 5.16 -17.47 39.74
CA LEU A 12 4.90 -18.89 39.55
C LEU A 12 3.40 -19.20 39.59
N ASN A 13 2.68 -18.66 40.57
CA ASN A 13 1.23 -18.82 40.71
C ASN A 13 0.46 -18.17 39.56
N THR A 14 0.92 -17.02 39.07
CA THR A 14 0.31 -16.36 37.91
C THR A 14 0.43 -17.21 36.65
N VAL A 15 1.62 -17.78 36.40
CA VAL A 15 1.86 -18.68 35.26
C VAL A 15 1.04 -19.96 35.40
N LEU A 16 1.05 -20.60 36.58
CA LEU A 16 0.28 -21.82 36.82
C LEU A 16 -1.21 -21.59 36.54
N ASN A 17 -1.77 -20.50 37.09
CA ASN A 17 -3.17 -20.15 36.90
C ASN A 17 -3.49 -19.91 35.41
N ALA A 18 -2.65 -19.20 34.68
CA ALA A 18 -2.84 -18.94 33.25
C ALA A 18 -2.78 -20.23 32.41
N THR A 19 -1.98 -21.22 32.82
CA THR A 19 -1.80 -22.50 32.11
C THR A 19 -2.76 -23.61 32.52
N THR A 20 -3.68 -23.37 33.46
CA THR A 20 -4.72 -24.35 33.79
C THR A 20 -5.55 -24.70 32.56
N LEU A 21 -5.92 -25.97 32.41
CA LEU A 21 -6.69 -26.48 31.28
C LEU A 21 -7.99 -25.70 31.05
N SER A 22 -8.65 -25.25 32.12
CA SER A 22 -9.86 -24.44 32.06
C SER A 22 -9.61 -23.02 31.52
N ASN A 23 -8.50 -22.39 31.88
CA ASN A 23 -8.13 -21.06 31.35
C ASN A 23 -7.61 -21.15 29.91
N LEU A 24 -6.82 -22.18 29.59
CA LEU A 24 -6.42 -22.47 28.20
C LEU A 24 -7.64 -22.73 27.31
N ALA A 25 -8.61 -23.50 27.79
CA ALA A 25 -9.87 -23.74 27.06
C ALA A 25 -10.66 -22.45 26.85
N ARG A 26 -10.69 -21.53 27.83
CA ARG A 26 -11.33 -20.21 27.69
C ARG A 26 -10.62 -19.30 26.69
N ILE A 27 -9.28 -19.33 26.65
CA ILE A 27 -8.48 -18.59 25.67
C ILE A 27 -8.75 -19.15 24.27
N HIS A 28 -8.65 -20.47 24.10
CA HIS A 28 -9.00 -21.15 22.84
C HIS A 28 -10.43 -20.85 22.40
N ALA A 29 -11.40 -20.87 23.30
CA ALA A 29 -12.80 -20.54 22.97
C ALA A 29 -12.96 -19.09 22.49
N LYS A 30 -12.19 -18.14 23.03
CA LYS A 30 -12.17 -16.74 22.54
C LYS A 30 -11.53 -16.61 21.16
N ASP A 31 -10.43 -17.31 20.92
CA ASP A 31 -9.72 -17.26 19.62
C ASP A 31 -10.49 -17.98 18.51
N THR A 32 -11.25 -19.01 18.87
CA THR A 32 -12.08 -19.78 17.94
C THR A 32 -13.51 -19.22 17.83
N ALA A 33 -13.87 -18.22 18.64
CA ALA A 33 -15.17 -17.58 18.53
C ALA A 33 -15.29 -16.95 17.14
N PRO A 34 -16.45 -17.11 16.45
CA PRO A 34 -16.69 -16.41 15.20
C PRO A 34 -16.50 -14.92 15.45
N ARG A 35 -15.52 -14.32 14.77
CA ARG A 35 -15.39 -12.86 14.77
C ARG A 35 -16.69 -12.32 14.20
N THR A 36 -17.55 -11.80 15.06
CA THR A 36 -18.77 -11.13 14.65
C THR A 36 -18.34 -9.93 13.83
N SER A 37 -18.42 -10.05 12.50
CA SER A 37 -18.15 -8.93 11.63
C SER A 37 -19.24 -7.90 11.94
N THR A 38 -18.87 -6.78 12.56
CA THR A 38 -19.80 -5.66 12.72
C THR A 38 -20.26 -5.28 11.32
N PRO A 39 -21.56 -5.44 10.99
CA PRO A 39 -22.04 -5.12 9.66
C PRO A 39 -21.75 -3.65 9.38
N LEU A 40 -21.19 -3.35 8.22
CA LEU A 40 -20.98 -1.96 7.81
C LEU A 40 -22.33 -1.25 7.79
N THR A 41 -22.39 -0.02 8.33
CA THR A 41 -23.57 0.81 8.12
C THR A 41 -23.75 1.07 6.61
N LYS A 42 -24.98 1.38 6.18
CA LYS A 42 -25.28 1.69 4.76
C LYS A 42 -24.31 2.72 4.19
N ASP A 43 -23.95 3.73 4.98
CA ASP A 43 -23.02 4.79 4.57
C ASP A 43 -21.57 4.32 4.49
N GLN A 44 -21.13 3.47 5.42
CA GLN A 44 -19.80 2.84 5.36
C GLN A 44 -19.70 1.93 4.14
N ALA A 45 -20.70 1.07 3.90
CA ALA A 45 -20.76 0.21 2.72
C ALA A 45 -20.78 1.04 1.42
N GLY A 46 -21.55 2.14 1.40
CA GLY A 46 -21.60 3.05 0.25
C GLY A 46 -20.26 3.74 -0.02
N ARG A 47 -19.56 4.21 1.03
CA ARG A 47 -18.21 4.78 0.89
C ARG A 47 -17.21 3.74 0.40
N ALA A 48 -17.24 2.53 0.95
CA ALA A 48 -16.38 1.43 0.53
C ALA A 48 -16.58 1.08 -0.95
N LYS A 49 -17.83 0.97 -1.43
CA LYS A 49 -18.13 0.73 -2.86
C LYS A 49 -17.57 1.82 -3.76
N ARG A 50 -17.75 3.11 -3.40
CA ARG A 50 -17.20 4.23 -4.18
C ARG A 50 -15.67 4.23 -4.21
N MET A 51 -15.03 3.95 -3.07
CA MET A 51 -13.57 3.85 -3.01
C MET A 51 -13.04 2.65 -3.80
N HIS A 52 -13.73 1.52 -3.76
CA HIS A 52 -13.39 0.35 -4.57
C HIS A 52 -13.50 0.65 -6.07
N ALA A 53 -14.59 1.31 -6.51
CA ALA A 53 -14.74 1.72 -7.90
C ALA A 53 -13.65 2.70 -8.35
N LYS A 54 -13.25 3.65 -7.49
CA LYS A 54 -12.11 4.54 -7.75
C LYS A 54 -10.80 3.77 -7.87
N TRP A 55 -10.55 2.86 -6.94
CA TRP A 55 -9.36 2.00 -6.95
C TRP A 55 -9.29 1.20 -8.24
N GLN A 56 -10.37 0.49 -8.60
CA GLN A 56 -10.44 -0.26 -9.85
C GLN A 56 -10.21 0.65 -11.06
N ALA A 57 -10.81 1.83 -11.09
CA ALA A 57 -10.55 2.77 -12.18
C ALA A 57 -9.05 3.09 -12.26
N HIS A 58 -8.35 3.29 -11.15
CA HIS A 58 -6.92 3.63 -11.11
C HIS A 58 -5.96 2.47 -11.38
N THR A 59 -6.39 1.23 -11.18
CA THR A 59 -5.55 0.02 -11.36
C THR A 59 -5.89 -0.77 -12.63
N THR A 60 -6.84 -0.28 -13.43
CA THR A 60 -7.23 -0.92 -14.71
C THR A 60 -6.82 -0.09 -15.92
N GLY A 61 -6.60 -0.80 -17.03
CA GLY A 61 -6.14 -0.25 -18.30
C GLY A 61 -4.73 -0.70 -18.66
N ASN A 62 -4.13 -0.06 -19.65
CA ASN A 62 -2.75 -0.31 -20.01
C ASN A 62 -1.84 0.26 -18.92
N ALA A 63 -0.78 -0.48 -18.60
CA ALA A 63 0.26 -0.03 -17.71
C ALA A 63 1.28 0.86 -18.44
N TYR A 64 1.70 1.93 -17.77
CA TYR A 64 2.70 2.86 -18.25
C TYR A 64 3.75 3.08 -17.17
N VAL A 65 4.99 3.33 -17.60
CA VAL A 65 6.08 3.73 -16.71
C VAL A 65 6.36 5.20 -16.92
N LEU A 66 6.16 5.98 -15.87
CA LEU A 66 6.39 7.42 -15.84
C LEU A 66 7.75 7.67 -15.23
N TYR A 67 8.59 8.42 -15.94
CA TYR A 67 9.80 8.98 -15.36
C TYR A 67 9.45 10.34 -14.78
N VAL A 68 9.61 10.44 -13.47
CA VAL A 68 9.22 11.61 -12.69
C VAL A 68 10.45 12.26 -12.13
N GLN A 69 10.61 13.56 -12.36
CA GLN A 69 11.66 14.36 -11.74
C GLN A 69 11.06 15.23 -10.63
N ASN A 70 11.76 15.31 -9.51
CA ASN A 70 11.50 16.33 -8.51
C ASN A 70 11.75 17.72 -9.14
N ARG A 71 10.90 18.70 -8.82
CA ARG A 71 11.08 20.08 -9.30
C ARG A 71 12.06 20.87 -8.46
N THR A 72 12.33 20.46 -7.22
CA THR A 72 13.22 21.15 -6.29
C THR A 72 14.60 20.49 -6.15
N SER A 73 14.83 19.35 -6.78
CA SER A 73 16.12 18.65 -6.80
C SER A 73 16.29 17.86 -8.09
N ASP A 74 17.51 17.41 -8.37
CA ASP A 74 17.82 16.60 -9.57
C ASP A 74 17.45 15.11 -9.43
N HIS A 75 16.77 14.74 -8.34
CA HIS A 75 16.32 13.37 -8.13
C HIS A 75 15.17 13.03 -9.08
N SER A 76 15.20 11.83 -9.66
CA SER A 76 14.11 11.30 -10.46
C SER A 76 13.85 9.83 -10.20
N PHE A 77 12.61 9.40 -10.37
CA PHE A 77 12.17 8.06 -10.02
C PHE A 77 11.16 7.55 -11.04
N ARG A 78 10.96 6.23 -11.05
CA ARG A 78 9.95 5.58 -11.90
C ARG A 78 8.68 5.36 -11.11
N VAL A 79 7.55 5.63 -11.77
CA VAL A 79 6.23 5.37 -11.23
C VAL A 79 5.43 4.57 -12.25
N GLN A 80 4.83 3.47 -11.80
CA GLN A 80 3.86 2.74 -12.58
C GLN A 80 2.48 3.38 -12.45
N SER A 81 1.79 3.57 -13.56
CA SER A 81 0.42 4.08 -13.56
C SER A 81 -0.39 3.50 -14.70
N HIS A 82 -1.68 3.26 -14.46
CA HIS A 82 -2.58 2.64 -15.44
C HIS A 82 -3.48 3.69 -16.10
N GLY A 83 -3.83 3.47 -17.36
CA GLY A 83 -4.75 4.33 -18.11
C GLY A 83 -5.19 3.72 -19.44
N LYS A 84 -6.25 4.26 -20.04
CA LYS A 84 -6.63 3.97 -21.43
C LYS A 84 -5.56 4.46 -22.41
N ASN A 85 -4.89 5.55 -22.06
CA ASN A 85 -3.80 6.15 -22.82
C ASN A 85 -2.77 6.78 -21.85
N ALA A 86 -1.59 7.13 -22.38
CA ALA A 86 -0.50 7.73 -21.61
C ALA A 86 -0.92 9.02 -20.86
N TRP A 87 -1.73 9.87 -21.50
CA TRP A 87 -2.25 11.09 -20.88
C TRP A 87 -3.08 10.78 -19.63
N GLN A 88 -3.96 9.77 -19.69
CA GLN A 88 -4.77 9.39 -18.55
C GLN A 88 -3.92 8.83 -17.41
N ALA A 89 -2.87 8.05 -17.72
CA ALA A 89 -1.93 7.56 -16.72
C ALA A 89 -1.20 8.73 -16.02
N VAL A 90 -0.67 9.70 -16.78
CA VAL A 90 -0.05 10.92 -16.22
C VAL A 90 -1.04 11.71 -15.36
N ARG A 91 -2.27 11.89 -15.84
CA ARG A 91 -3.31 12.59 -15.07
C ARG A 91 -3.63 11.87 -13.77
N ARG A 92 -3.70 10.53 -13.77
CA ARG A 92 -3.94 9.72 -12.57
C ARG A 92 -2.78 9.77 -11.59
N TYR A 93 -1.55 9.81 -12.08
CA TYR A 93 -0.37 10.04 -11.25
C TYR A 93 -0.49 11.34 -10.45
N TYR A 94 -0.77 12.47 -11.14
CA TYR A 94 -0.93 13.74 -10.43
C TYR A 94 -2.14 13.74 -9.53
N LYS A 95 -3.32 13.34 -10.02
CA LYS A 95 -4.58 13.48 -9.28
C LYS A 95 -4.72 12.51 -8.11
N GLY A 96 -4.09 11.33 -8.17
CA GLY A 96 -4.29 10.26 -7.21
C GLY A 96 -5.74 9.78 -7.13
N LEU A 97 -6.02 8.84 -6.22
CA LEU A 97 -7.36 8.27 -6.02
C LEU A 97 -8.41 9.29 -5.55
N ASP A 98 -7.97 10.32 -4.82
CA ASP A 98 -8.84 11.33 -4.23
C ASP A 98 -9.01 12.58 -5.11
N ASN A 99 -8.38 12.62 -6.27
CA ASN A 99 -8.39 13.76 -7.18
C ASN A 99 -7.80 15.07 -6.59
N LYS A 100 -6.94 14.95 -5.56
CA LYS A 100 -6.32 16.06 -4.80
C LYS A 100 -4.88 16.38 -5.22
N GLY A 101 -4.61 16.33 -6.51
CA GLY A 101 -3.26 16.31 -7.08
C GLY A 101 -2.42 17.59 -7.09
N ASN A 102 -2.85 18.66 -6.43
CA ASN A 102 -2.20 19.97 -6.59
C ASN A 102 -0.77 19.97 -6.04
N TRP A 103 -0.53 19.28 -4.92
CA TRP A 103 0.81 19.18 -4.33
C TRP A 103 1.77 18.37 -5.19
N VAL A 104 1.32 17.22 -5.73
CA VAL A 104 2.14 16.37 -6.61
C VAL A 104 2.60 17.16 -7.84
N TRP A 105 1.72 17.97 -8.42
CA TRP A 105 2.04 18.84 -9.55
C TRP A 105 3.09 19.92 -9.21
N GLN A 106 3.04 20.47 -8.00
CA GLN A 106 4.00 21.48 -7.52
C GLN A 106 5.37 20.88 -7.22
N CYS A 107 5.43 19.65 -6.73
CA CYS A 107 6.68 19.00 -6.33
C CYS A 107 7.35 18.20 -7.45
N THR A 108 6.59 17.74 -8.44
CA THR A 108 7.11 16.79 -9.45
C THR A 108 6.70 17.15 -10.86
N LYS A 109 7.49 16.70 -11.83
CA LYS A 109 7.16 16.74 -13.25
C LYS A 109 7.41 15.38 -13.89
N VAL A 110 6.47 14.90 -14.69
CA VAL A 110 6.70 13.76 -15.58
C VAL A 110 7.53 14.25 -16.77
N VAL A 111 8.72 13.69 -16.95
CA VAL A 111 9.68 14.08 -18.00
C VAL A 111 9.64 13.13 -19.20
N ALA A 112 9.24 11.88 -18.99
CA ALA A 112 9.06 10.90 -20.04
C ALA A 112 8.01 9.85 -19.65
N VAL A 113 7.37 9.26 -20.66
CA VAL A 113 6.38 8.20 -20.52
C VAL A 113 6.75 7.05 -21.43
N TYR A 114 6.77 5.85 -20.88
CA TYR A 114 7.07 4.61 -21.58
C TYR A 114 5.90 3.66 -21.52
N SER A 115 5.78 2.77 -22.52
CA SER A 115 4.97 1.58 -22.36
C SER A 115 5.53 0.73 -21.22
N CYS A 116 4.70 -0.03 -20.52
CA CYS A 116 5.19 -0.97 -19.52
C CYS A 116 5.48 -2.33 -20.17
N ALA A 117 6.71 -2.80 -20.07
CA ALA A 117 7.11 -4.13 -20.55
C ALA A 117 6.74 -5.23 -19.53
N ASN A 118 6.78 -4.90 -18.23
CA ASN A 118 6.37 -5.79 -17.15
C ASN A 118 5.80 -4.98 -15.97
N ASP A 119 4.50 -5.15 -15.73
CA ASP A 119 3.69 -4.43 -14.72
C ASP A 119 3.97 -4.89 -13.27
N GLN A 120 4.66 -6.01 -13.07
CA GLN A 120 5.02 -6.48 -11.72
C GLN A 120 6.26 -5.77 -11.17
N VAL A 121 7.12 -5.26 -12.04
CA VAL A 121 8.41 -4.67 -11.68
C VAL A 121 8.59 -3.25 -12.25
N ALA A 122 7.51 -2.63 -12.74
CA ALA A 122 7.53 -1.32 -13.38
C ALA A 122 8.60 -1.18 -14.47
N GLN A 123 8.80 -2.24 -15.27
CA GLN A 123 9.82 -2.24 -16.32
C GLN A 123 9.39 -1.35 -17.48
N ALA A 124 10.21 -0.35 -17.80
CA ALA A 124 10.00 0.51 -18.96
C ALA A 124 10.26 -0.26 -20.26
N GLY A 125 9.34 -0.10 -21.22
CA GLY A 125 9.46 -0.62 -22.59
C GLY A 125 9.82 0.50 -23.56
N LYS A 126 8.97 0.72 -24.58
CA LYS A 126 9.20 1.73 -25.61
C LYS A 126 8.86 3.13 -25.10
N LEU A 127 9.70 4.12 -25.42
CA LEU A 127 9.40 5.53 -25.19
C LEU A 127 8.16 5.95 -26.01
N LEU A 128 7.17 6.53 -25.34
CA LEU A 128 5.94 7.02 -25.96
C LEU A 128 5.93 8.56 -26.06
N HIS A 129 6.37 9.24 -25.00
CA HIS A 129 6.39 10.70 -24.92
C HIS A 129 7.59 11.19 -24.10
N GLY A 130 8.10 12.38 -24.44
CA GLY A 130 9.22 13.02 -23.76
C GLY A 130 10.57 12.67 -24.40
N GLN A 131 11.65 12.87 -23.65
CA GLN A 131 12.99 12.52 -24.08
C GLN A 131 13.44 11.19 -23.47
N ALA A 132 14.21 10.41 -24.21
CA ALA A 132 14.78 9.17 -23.72
C ALA A 132 15.62 9.47 -22.46
N GLN A 133 15.27 8.81 -21.37
CA GLN A 133 16.01 8.81 -20.12
C GLN A 133 16.81 7.52 -20.05
N ASP A 134 18.13 7.63 -19.98
CA ASP A 134 19.00 6.45 -19.95
C ASP A 134 18.74 5.59 -18.71
N ARG A 135 18.38 6.22 -17.58
CA ARG A 135 18.10 5.60 -16.28
C ARG A 135 17.23 6.55 -15.45
N ALA A 136 16.39 6.02 -14.56
CA ALA A 136 15.91 6.85 -13.46
C ALA A 136 17.02 6.81 -12.39
N PRO A 137 17.68 7.93 -12.08
CA PRO A 137 18.71 7.98 -11.05
C PRO A 137 18.06 7.62 -9.71
N TRP A 138 18.33 6.41 -9.27
CA TRP A 138 17.96 5.88 -7.95
C TRP A 138 18.20 6.88 -6.82
#